data_AF-A0A0C4F7V1-F1
#
_entry.id   AF-A0A0C4F7V1-F1
#
_cell.length_a   1.000
_cell.length_b   1.000
_cell.length_c   1.000
_cell.angle_alpha   90.00
_cell.angle_beta   90.00
_cell.angle_gamma   90.00
#
_symmetry.space_group_name_H-M   'P 1'
#
loop_
_entity.id
_entity.type
_entity.pdbx_description
1 polymer ?
#
loop_
_entity_poly.entity_id
_entity_poly.type
_entity_poly.pdbx_seq_one_letter_code
_entity_poly.pdbx_strand_id
1 'polypeptide(L)'
;MAPSPPSDHQTTNSNDWIAACQPTLNHTEAAPGKCLSRQFCNLIHSRPAPTDHDIHTLQTLLAKLINTGFLARDSHPIHPEHFFASVWPHLLATLRRDPPPAAPRLLWRAAIASLPRTELKTLLAGLLLHLQSALPPPAPHDPFSTAPETAAAEHAGAEILAFLLGPWGAENRRGSCDIHELLTEIVTRSEGWTVLTARWIARWTTLEESTPAARARLAHAALAAFASVNQIAQGSPGHHTFLLVLLLLTAAPIDPHHPTTDHPNIALDPVFVAAIQRSLGSLRTQFRLMGMLMAELLTGFSRLPGDPTLDFGHDFQNHNGAPEDRLCLNIRNLALAWPVDPPETRWRELLASVASATDTQHTTGHQESRDITQRSTTYTDPNELPLSELRLTPPGKPQIEVSSDLEAYAISDEDLQTLYPARPAGRETNPAEPELDVAQMKDPVPAPVYLAQLAAFLKDGDDGEKVRVGLVHAERLIRRKAGWGSDLRPSLSPSLFRKQHD
;
A
#
# COMPACT_ATOMS: atom_id res chain seq x y z
N MET A 1 -22.97 52.21 -48.84
CA MET A 1 -23.94 51.30 -48.21
C MET A 1 -23.37 49.89 -48.29
N ALA A 2 -22.82 49.41 -47.19
CA ALA A 2 -22.30 48.04 -47.07
C ALA A 2 -23.33 47.20 -46.31
N PRO A 3 -23.56 45.92 -46.68
CA PRO A 3 -24.57 45.10 -46.04
C PRO A 3 -24.08 44.62 -44.67
N SER A 4 -24.92 44.78 -43.65
CA SER A 4 -24.70 44.27 -42.30
C SER A 4 -24.69 42.74 -42.28
N PRO A 5 -23.85 42.11 -41.44
CA PRO A 5 -23.86 40.66 -41.28
C PRO A 5 -25.11 40.21 -40.49
N PRO A 6 -25.62 38.99 -40.73
CA PRO A 6 -26.77 38.46 -40.03
C PRO A 6 -26.38 38.04 -38.60
N SER A 7 -27.05 38.65 -37.62
CA SER A 7 -26.92 38.32 -36.20
C SER A 7 -27.96 37.28 -35.80
N ASP A 8 -27.70 36.01 -36.11
CA ASP A 8 -28.48 34.88 -35.57
C ASP A 8 -27.66 34.15 -34.51
N HIS A 9 -27.60 34.73 -33.30
CA HIS A 9 -27.27 33.97 -32.10
C HIS A 9 -28.57 33.34 -31.57
N GLN A 10 -28.90 32.16 -32.08
CA GLN A 10 -29.81 31.25 -31.37
C GLN A 10 -29.10 30.74 -30.12
N THR A 11 -29.45 31.31 -28.97
CA THR A 11 -29.16 30.71 -27.66
C THR A 11 -30.01 29.45 -27.53
N THR A 12 -29.45 28.30 -27.90
CA THR A 12 -30.01 27.01 -27.53
C THR A 12 -29.98 26.89 -26.01
N ASN A 13 -31.15 26.70 -25.41
CA ASN A 13 -31.31 26.58 -23.96
C ASN A 13 -30.50 25.37 -23.46
N SER A 14 -29.40 25.65 -22.77
CA SER A 14 -28.45 24.67 -22.21
C SER A 14 -29.05 23.78 -21.10
N ASN A 15 -30.36 23.78 -20.87
CA ASN A 15 -31.06 22.91 -19.92
C ASN A 15 -31.74 21.70 -20.58
N ASP A 16 -31.80 21.64 -21.92
CA ASP A 16 -32.45 20.52 -22.62
C ASP A 16 -31.71 19.19 -22.48
N TRP A 17 -30.40 19.19 -22.19
CA TRP A 17 -29.68 17.94 -21.95
C TRP A 17 -30.01 17.31 -20.59
N ILE A 18 -30.35 18.12 -19.57
CA ILE A 18 -30.80 17.61 -18.26
C ILE A 18 -32.20 16.99 -18.43
N ALA A 19 -33.06 17.58 -19.26
CA ALA A 19 -34.39 17.03 -19.58
C ALA A 19 -34.30 15.79 -20.48
N ALA A 20 -33.37 15.75 -21.45
CA ALA A 20 -33.06 14.55 -22.24
C ALA A 20 -32.41 13.41 -21.41
N CYS A 21 -31.94 13.73 -20.20
CA CYS A 21 -31.35 12.79 -19.25
C CYS A 21 -32.26 12.44 -18.07
N GLN A 22 -33.50 12.95 -18.01
CA GLN A 22 -34.52 12.35 -17.16
C GLN A 22 -34.97 11.05 -17.84
N PRO A 23 -34.63 9.86 -17.30
CA PRO A 23 -35.12 8.63 -17.87
C PRO A 23 -36.63 8.62 -17.63
N THR A 24 -37.40 8.34 -18.68
CA THR A 24 -38.63 7.56 -18.52
C THR A 24 -38.21 6.26 -17.83
N LEU A 25 -38.25 6.26 -16.49
CA LEU A 25 -38.01 5.14 -15.59
C LEU A 25 -39.13 4.10 -15.79
N ASN A 26 -39.16 3.48 -16.96
CA ASN A 26 -39.95 2.30 -17.23
C ASN A 26 -39.03 1.08 -17.09
N HIS A 27 -38.86 0.63 -15.84
CA HIS A 27 -38.68 -0.75 -15.37
C HIS A 27 -37.78 -1.78 -16.09
N THR A 28 -36.83 -1.40 -16.95
CA THR A 28 -35.74 -2.32 -17.32
C THR A 28 -34.45 -1.95 -16.58
N GLU A 29 -34.06 -2.83 -15.64
CA GLU A 29 -32.97 -2.76 -14.67
C GLU A 29 -31.56 -2.66 -15.30
N ALA A 30 -31.30 -1.67 -16.14
CA ALA A 30 -29.92 -1.32 -16.47
C ALA A 30 -29.33 -0.51 -15.30
N ALA A 31 -28.29 -1.05 -14.64
CA ALA A 31 -27.63 -0.43 -13.50
C ALA A 31 -27.29 1.05 -13.78
N PRO A 32 -27.82 2.02 -13.00
CA PRO A 32 -27.77 3.46 -13.32
C PRO A 32 -26.34 4.00 -13.53
N GLY A 33 -25.33 3.39 -12.92
CA GLY A 33 -23.95 3.82 -13.08
C GLY A 33 -23.32 3.49 -14.43
N LYS A 34 -23.75 2.44 -15.16
CA LYS A 34 -23.24 2.18 -16.52
C LYS A 34 -23.65 3.30 -17.48
N CYS A 35 -24.86 3.82 -17.32
CA CYS A 35 -25.35 4.96 -18.10
C CYS A 35 -24.51 6.23 -17.80
N LEU A 36 -24.28 6.53 -16.52
CA LEU A 36 -23.48 7.67 -16.10
C LEU A 36 -22.02 7.59 -16.57
N SER A 37 -21.38 6.42 -16.48
CA SER A 37 -20.01 6.20 -16.98
C SER A 37 -19.91 6.42 -18.49
N ARG A 38 -20.91 5.96 -19.27
CA ARG A 38 -20.96 6.21 -20.72
C ARG A 38 -21.18 7.68 -21.04
N GLN A 39 -22.07 8.36 -20.32
CA GLN A 39 -22.27 9.81 -20.48
C GLN A 39 -20.99 10.58 -20.19
N PHE A 40 -20.28 10.21 -19.12
CA PHE A 40 -18.99 10.79 -18.78
C PHE A 40 -17.96 10.62 -19.92
N CYS A 41 -17.81 9.40 -20.46
CA CYS A 41 -16.97 9.15 -21.63
C CYS A 41 -17.38 9.97 -22.85
N ASN A 42 -18.66 10.01 -23.19
CA ASN A 42 -19.16 10.74 -24.35
C ASN A 42 -18.87 12.24 -24.24
N LEU A 43 -19.02 12.83 -23.05
CA LEU A 43 -18.70 14.24 -22.81
C LEU A 43 -17.21 14.52 -23.02
N ILE A 44 -16.33 13.65 -22.53
CA ILE A 44 -14.87 13.82 -22.72
C ILE A 44 -14.46 13.74 -24.19
N HIS A 45 -15.06 12.83 -24.97
CA HIS A 45 -14.63 12.58 -26.35
C HIS A 45 -15.33 13.46 -27.39
N SER A 46 -16.50 14.04 -27.06
CA SER A 46 -17.26 14.89 -27.99
C SER A 46 -16.78 16.34 -28.04
N ARG A 47 -15.96 16.78 -27.09
CA ARG A 47 -15.53 18.18 -26.95
C ARG A 47 -14.13 18.41 -27.52
N PRO A 48 -13.95 19.32 -28.49
CA PRO A 48 -12.64 19.65 -29.05
C PRO A 48 -11.80 20.56 -28.15
N ALA A 49 -12.43 21.30 -27.25
CA ALA A 49 -11.76 22.18 -26.29
C ALA A 49 -12.51 22.17 -24.94
N PRO A 50 -11.79 22.16 -23.80
CA PRO A 50 -12.42 22.22 -22.49
C PRO A 50 -13.01 23.61 -22.23
N THR A 51 -14.28 23.66 -21.83
CA THR A 51 -14.90 24.86 -21.24
C THR A 51 -15.03 24.68 -19.73
N ASP A 52 -15.09 25.79 -18.97
CA ASP A 52 -15.32 25.74 -17.52
C ASP A 52 -16.63 25.02 -17.17
N HIS A 53 -17.65 25.15 -18.02
CA HIS A 53 -18.91 24.44 -17.89
C HIS A 53 -18.77 22.93 -18.05
N ASP A 54 -17.99 22.47 -19.04
CA ASP A 54 -17.71 21.04 -19.24
C ASP A 54 -16.95 20.48 -18.03
N ILE A 55 -15.95 21.20 -17.51
CA ILE A 55 -15.17 20.78 -16.34
C ILE A 55 -16.08 20.64 -15.10
N HIS A 56 -16.92 21.64 -14.82
CA HIS A 56 -17.85 21.60 -13.69
C HIS A 56 -18.86 20.45 -13.83
N THR A 57 -19.35 20.20 -15.05
CA THR A 57 -20.29 19.10 -15.34
C THR A 57 -19.63 17.74 -15.10
N LEU A 58 -18.41 17.53 -15.62
CA LEU A 58 -17.63 16.31 -15.41
C LEU A 58 -17.29 16.10 -13.93
N GLN A 59 -16.89 17.16 -13.22
CA GLN A 59 -16.64 17.13 -11.77
C GLN A 59 -17.89 16.67 -11.00
N THR A 60 -19.05 17.24 -11.31
CA THR A 60 -20.32 16.89 -10.65
C THR A 60 -20.71 15.43 -10.92
N LEU A 61 -20.55 14.96 -12.16
CA LEU A 61 -20.81 13.58 -12.53
C LEU A 61 -19.85 12.61 -11.81
N LEU A 62 -18.56 12.94 -11.78
CA LEU A 62 -17.54 12.12 -11.15
C LEU A 62 -17.75 12.05 -9.63
N ALA A 63 -18.03 13.19 -8.97
CA ALA A 63 -18.39 13.22 -7.55
C ALA A 63 -19.64 12.38 -7.26
N LYS A 64 -20.66 12.45 -8.12
CA LYS A 64 -21.87 11.63 -7.97
C LYS A 64 -21.57 10.14 -8.12
N LEU A 65 -20.74 9.75 -9.09
CA LEU A 65 -20.29 8.36 -9.28
C LEU A 65 -19.50 7.83 -8.08
N ILE A 66 -18.62 8.66 -7.50
CA ILE A 66 -17.87 8.35 -6.29
C ILE A 66 -18.82 8.15 -5.10
N ASN A 67 -19.75 9.09 -4.88
CA ASN A 67 -20.65 9.09 -3.73
C ASN A 67 -21.74 8.01 -3.79
N THR A 68 -22.04 7.50 -4.98
CA THR A 68 -22.94 6.36 -5.19
C THR A 68 -22.24 5.00 -5.05
N GLY A 69 -20.93 4.99 -4.77
CA GLY A 69 -20.18 3.76 -4.53
C GLY A 69 -19.80 2.99 -5.80
N PHE A 70 -19.86 3.61 -6.99
CA PHE A 70 -19.45 2.95 -8.24
C PHE A 70 -17.93 2.73 -8.35
N LEU A 71 -17.15 3.26 -7.42
CA LEU A 71 -15.73 2.95 -7.27
C LEU A 71 -15.53 1.90 -6.20
N ALA A 72 -14.80 0.84 -6.56
CA ALA A 72 -14.31 -0.14 -5.60
C ALA A 72 -13.43 0.57 -4.56
N ARG A 73 -13.79 0.43 -3.28
CA ARG A 73 -12.94 0.83 -2.15
C ARG A 73 -12.12 -0.32 -1.61
N ASP A 74 -12.60 -1.54 -1.81
CA ASP A 74 -12.02 -2.74 -1.25
C ASP A 74 -11.36 -3.59 -2.32
N SER A 75 -10.33 -4.33 -1.94
CA SER A 75 -9.58 -5.27 -2.78
C SER A 75 -10.40 -6.52 -3.17
N HIS A 76 -11.72 -6.49 -2.99
CA HIS A 76 -12.60 -7.54 -3.49
C HIS A 76 -12.56 -7.59 -5.02
N PRO A 77 -12.82 -8.76 -5.63
CA PRO A 77 -12.78 -8.90 -7.07
C PRO A 77 -13.62 -7.79 -7.70
N ILE A 78 -12.95 -6.98 -8.54
CA ILE A 78 -13.56 -5.81 -9.16
C ILE A 78 -14.80 -6.28 -9.90
N HIS A 79 -15.96 -5.88 -9.39
CA HIS A 79 -17.21 -6.13 -10.08
C HIS A 79 -17.13 -5.53 -11.48
N PRO A 80 -17.65 -6.21 -12.51
CA PRO A 80 -17.63 -5.73 -13.89
C PRO A 80 -18.39 -4.40 -14.10
N GLU A 81 -19.05 -3.90 -13.05
CA GLU A 81 -19.86 -2.68 -13.07
C GLU A 81 -19.17 -1.45 -12.47
N HIS A 82 -17.90 -1.56 -12.06
CA HIS A 82 -17.17 -0.40 -11.54
C HIS A 82 -16.93 0.67 -12.62
N PHE A 83 -16.86 1.93 -12.19
CA PHE A 83 -16.65 3.08 -13.07
C PHE A 83 -15.46 2.89 -14.02
N PHE A 84 -14.29 2.53 -13.47
CA PHE A 84 -13.09 2.35 -14.27
C PHE A 84 -13.24 1.25 -15.32
N ALA A 85 -13.84 0.10 -14.97
CA ALA A 85 -14.12 -0.97 -15.94
C ALA A 85 -14.99 -0.49 -17.12
N SER A 86 -15.97 0.39 -16.85
CA SER A 86 -16.84 0.95 -17.89
C SER A 86 -16.15 1.95 -18.82
N VAL A 87 -15.23 2.75 -18.28
CA VAL A 87 -14.49 3.77 -19.06
C VAL A 87 -13.20 3.24 -19.67
N TRP A 88 -12.72 2.08 -19.20
CA TRP A 88 -11.42 1.49 -19.54
C TRP A 88 -11.20 1.34 -21.05
N PRO A 89 -12.13 0.75 -21.85
CA PRO A 89 -11.89 0.58 -23.29
C PRO A 89 -11.69 1.91 -24.02
N HIS A 90 -12.46 2.95 -23.63
CA HIS A 90 -12.38 4.28 -24.22
C HIS A 90 -11.09 5.00 -23.84
N LEU A 91 -10.66 4.86 -22.58
CA LEU A 91 -9.39 5.39 -22.09
C LEU A 91 -8.22 4.78 -22.88
N LEU A 92 -8.19 3.45 -23.00
CA LEU A 92 -7.14 2.74 -23.75
C LEU A 92 -7.16 3.09 -25.24
N ALA A 93 -8.33 3.17 -25.87
CA ALA A 93 -8.45 3.57 -27.28
C ALA A 93 -7.89 4.98 -27.53
N THR A 94 -8.03 5.88 -26.56
CA THR A 94 -7.50 7.24 -26.64
C THR A 94 -5.99 7.28 -26.45
N LEU A 95 -5.47 6.54 -25.46
CA LEU A 95 -4.04 6.49 -25.15
C LEU A 95 -3.22 5.84 -26.27
N ARG A 96 -3.83 4.94 -27.06
CA ARG A 96 -3.19 4.28 -28.22
C ARG A 96 -2.96 5.19 -29.42
N ARG A 97 -3.58 6.36 -29.48
CA ARG A 97 -3.36 7.32 -30.58
C ARG A 97 -2.02 8.01 -30.38
N ASP A 98 -1.27 8.19 -31.46
CA ASP A 98 0.04 8.83 -31.42
C ASP A 98 0.07 10.10 -32.29
N PRO A 99 0.19 11.30 -31.70
CA PRO A 99 0.14 11.57 -30.26
C PRO A 99 -1.30 11.43 -29.70
N PRO A 100 -1.47 11.19 -28.39
CA PRO A 100 -2.78 11.14 -27.78
C PRO A 100 -3.46 12.52 -27.89
N PRO A 101 -4.77 12.59 -28.17
CA PRO A 101 -5.45 13.86 -28.38
C PRO A 101 -5.39 14.72 -27.11
N ALA A 102 -4.97 15.98 -27.27
CA ALA A 102 -4.75 16.88 -26.14
C ALA A 102 -6.04 17.22 -25.38
N ALA A 103 -7.17 17.35 -26.07
CA ALA A 103 -8.42 17.80 -25.46
C ALA A 103 -9.00 16.81 -24.43
N PRO A 104 -9.19 15.51 -24.72
CA PRO A 104 -9.59 14.53 -23.70
C PRO A 104 -8.65 14.47 -22.51
N ARG A 105 -7.33 14.55 -22.77
CA ARG A 105 -6.29 14.54 -21.73
C ARG A 105 -6.44 15.73 -20.78
N LEU A 106 -6.67 16.93 -21.31
CA LEU A 106 -6.87 18.14 -20.51
C LEU A 106 -8.19 18.09 -19.71
N LEU A 107 -9.27 17.57 -20.30
CA LEU A 107 -10.56 17.42 -19.63
C LEU A 107 -10.48 16.44 -18.45
N TRP A 108 -9.85 15.28 -18.64
CA TRP A 108 -9.62 14.32 -17.55
C TRP A 108 -8.85 14.96 -16.39
N ARG A 109 -7.70 15.56 -16.69
CA ARG A 109 -6.85 16.21 -15.69
C ARG A 109 -7.61 17.32 -14.94
N ALA A 110 -8.33 18.16 -15.66
CA ALA A 110 -9.10 19.26 -15.06
C ALA A 110 -10.26 18.75 -14.19
N ALA A 111 -11.01 17.74 -14.64
CA ALA A 111 -12.12 17.16 -13.90
C ALA A 111 -11.65 16.40 -12.64
N ILE A 112 -10.50 15.73 -12.70
CA ILE A 112 -9.91 15.04 -11.54
C ILE A 112 -9.37 16.05 -10.54
N ALA A 113 -8.61 17.05 -11.00
CA ALA A 113 -8.01 18.08 -10.14
C ALA A 113 -9.04 19.00 -9.46
N SER A 114 -10.26 19.09 -9.99
CA SER A 114 -11.35 19.86 -9.38
C SER A 114 -12.13 19.10 -8.31
N LEU A 115 -11.90 17.78 -8.14
CA LEU A 115 -12.56 17.02 -7.09
C LEU A 115 -12.13 17.49 -5.70
N PRO A 116 -13.05 17.49 -4.71
CA PRO A 116 -12.64 17.68 -3.32
C PRO A 116 -11.73 16.53 -2.85
N ARG A 117 -10.90 16.81 -1.84
CA ARG A 117 -9.82 15.89 -1.40
C ARG A 117 -10.32 14.47 -1.06
N THR A 118 -11.50 14.34 -0.44
CA THR A 118 -12.05 13.04 -0.02
C THR A 118 -12.46 12.18 -1.23
N GLU A 119 -13.14 12.79 -2.19
CA GLU A 119 -13.56 12.20 -3.45
C GLU A 119 -12.34 11.86 -4.31
N LEU A 120 -11.38 12.78 -4.40
CA LEU A 120 -10.12 12.56 -5.10
C LEU A 120 -9.36 11.37 -4.48
N LYS A 121 -9.28 11.28 -3.15
CA LYS A 121 -8.64 10.15 -2.46
C LYS A 121 -9.28 8.82 -2.83
N THR A 122 -10.61 8.78 -2.86
CA THR A 122 -11.39 7.60 -3.25
C THR A 122 -11.15 7.24 -4.72
N LEU A 123 -11.12 8.24 -5.61
CA LEU A 123 -10.85 8.06 -7.03
C LEU A 123 -9.45 7.50 -7.27
N LEU A 124 -8.42 8.07 -6.65
CA LEU A 124 -7.03 7.64 -6.82
C LEU A 124 -6.82 6.22 -6.30
N ALA A 125 -7.36 5.89 -5.13
CA ALA A 125 -7.30 4.52 -4.61
C ALA A 125 -8.00 3.53 -5.56
N GLY A 126 -9.21 3.85 -6.01
CA GLY A 126 -9.97 3.03 -6.95
C GLY A 126 -9.26 2.88 -8.32
N LEU A 127 -8.57 3.92 -8.79
CA LEU A 127 -7.77 3.86 -10.02
C LEU A 127 -6.60 2.89 -9.86
N LEU A 128 -5.84 2.99 -8.77
CA LEU A 128 -4.71 2.10 -8.51
C LEU A 128 -5.17 0.63 -8.36
N LEU A 129 -6.26 0.38 -7.66
CA LEU A 129 -6.86 -0.96 -7.55
C LEU A 129 -7.33 -1.48 -8.91
N HIS A 130 -7.94 -0.62 -9.73
CA HIS A 130 -8.33 -1.02 -11.08
C HIS A 130 -7.12 -1.39 -11.93
N LEU A 131 -6.06 -0.57 -11.91
CA LEU A 131 -4.80 -0.86 -12.60
C LEU A 131 -4.23 -2.22 -12.18
N GLN A 132 -4.23 -2.54 -10.88
CA GLN A 132 -3.80 -3.85 -10.33
C GLN A 132 -4.53 -5.03 -10.96
N SER A 133 -5.81 -4.89 -11.27
CA SER A 133 -6.61 -5.96 -11.90
C SER A 133 -6.58 -5.96 -13.42
N ALA A 134 -6.47 -4.78 -14.04
CA ALA A 134 -6.71 -4.60 -15.46
C ALA A 134 -5.43 -4.77 -16.29
N LEU A 135 -4.27 -4.45 -15.70
CA LEU A 135 -2.99 -4.72 -16.32
C LEU A 135 -2.56 -6.13 -15.94
N PRO A 136 -2.27 -7.00 -16.92
CA PRO A 136 -1.88 -8.37 -16.63
C PRO A 136 -0.61 -8.34 -15.77
N PRO A 137 -0.53 -9.18 -14.72
CA PRO A 137 0.72 -9.33 -14.02
C PRO A 137 1.78 -9.83 -15.02
N PRO A 138 3.03 -9.35 -14.91
CA PRO A 138 4.13 -9.98 -15.63
C PRO A 138 4.13 -11.49 -15.35
N ALA A 139 4.51 -12.29 -16.34
CA ALA A 139 4.57 -13.76 -16.35
C ALA A 139 4.24 -14.44 -15.00
N PRO A 140 3.29 -15.41 -14.95
CA PRO A 140 2.37 -15.70 -13.84
C PRO A 140 2.92 -15.94 -12.41
N HIS A 141 4.22 -15.81 -12.15
CA HIS A 141 4.85 -16.22 -10.89
C HIS A 141 5.85 -15.23 -10.26
N ASP A 142 6.22 -14.10 -10.90
CA ASP A 142 7.24 -13.22 -10.29
C ASP A 142 7.00 -11.71 -10.46
N PRO A 143 6.54 -11.00 -9.40
CA PRO A 143 6.37 -9.54 -9.44
C PRO A 143 7.70 -8.76 -9.48
N PHE A 144 8.83 -9.43 -9.24
CA PHE A 144 10.17 -8.84 -9.32
C PHE A 144 10.87 -9.09 -10.66
N SER A 145 10.20 -9.76 -11.59
CA SER A 145 10.73 -10.04 -12.92
C SER A 145 11.23 -8.76 -13.60
N THR A 146 12.45 -8.82 -14.15
CA THR A 146 13.05 -7.77 -14.98
C THR A 146 12.86 -8.04 -16.47
N ALA A 147 11.98 -8.99 -16.81
CA ALA A 147 11.67 -9.30 -18.20
C ALA A 147 11.05 -8.07 -18.91
N PRO A 148 11.28 -7.91 -20.23
CA PRO A 148 10.76 -6.77 -20.98
C PRO A 148 9.23 -6.63 -20.95
N GLU A 149 8.49 -7.73 -20.79
CA GLU A 149 7.03 -7.74 -20.67
C GLU A 149 6.57 -7.05 -19.38
N THR A 150 7.32 -7.25 -18.29
CA THR A 150 7.11 -6.55 -17.02
C THR A 150 7.36 -5.07 -17.17
N ALA A 151 8.49 -4.70 -17.76
CA ALA A 151 8.83 -3.30 -18.03
C ALA A 151 7.76 -2.62 -18.92
N ALA A 152 7.21 -3.33 -19.90
CA ALA A 152 6.11 -2.84 -20.73
C ALA A 152 4.82 -2.61 -19.92
N ALA A 153 4.46 -3.51 -19.00
CA ALA A 153 3.33 -3.32 -18.10
C ALA A 153 3.55 -2.16 -17.12
N GLU A 154 4.79 -1.96 -16.67
CA GLU A 154 5.16 -0.85 -15.81
C GLU A 154 4.99 0.50 -16.52
N HIS A 155 5.50 0.58 -17.74
CA HIS A 155 5.42 1.77 -18.57
C HIS A 155 3.97 2.06 -18.99
N ALA A 156 3.19 1.04 -19.35
CA ALA A 156 1.77 1.18 -19.63
C ALA A 156 1.00 1.77 -18.44
N GLY A 157 1.23 1.27 -17.22
CA GLY A 157 0.61 1.82 -16.02
C GLY A 157 1.03 3.27 -15.75
N ALA A 158 2.31 3.59 -15.95
CA ALA A 158 2.83 4.95 -15.81
C ALA A 158 2.23 5.93 -16.83
N GLU A 159 2.09 5.53 -18.09
CA GLU A 159 1.47 6.33 -19.15
C GLU A 159 -0.02 6.60 -18.89
N ILE A 160 -0.74 5.61 -18.36
CA ILE A 160 -2.15 5.80 -17.96
C ILE A 160 -2.25 6.83 -16.83
N LEU A 161 -1.38 6.73 -15.81
CA LEU A 161 -1.32 7.69 -14.71
C LEU A 161 -0.95 9.08 -15.21
N ALA A 162 0.08 9.20 -16.07
CA ALA A 162 0.49 10.47 -16.65
C ALA A 162 -0.60 11.08 -17.55
N PHE A 163 -1.33 10.27 -18.30
CA PHE A 163 -2.45 10.74 -19.12
C PHE A 163 -3.55 11.34 -18.24
N LEU A 164 -4.00 10.62 -17.21
CA LEU A 164 -5.11 11.02 -16.34
C LEU A 164 -4.76 12.15 -15.37
N LEU A 165 -3.57 12.09 -14.76
CA LEU A 165 -3.19 12.94 -13.62
C LEU A 165 -2.19 14.03 -14.03
N GLY A 166 -1.38 13.79 -15.06
CA GLY A 166 -0.34 14.71 -15.50
C GLY A 166 1.07 14.24 -15.14
N PRO A 167 2.11 15.02 -15.49
CA PRO A 167 3.48 14.73 -15.08
C PRO A 167 3.65 14.83 -13.57
N TRP A 168 4.53 14.01 -12.99
CA TRP A 168 4.71 13.98 -11.54
C TRP A 168 5.26 15.31 -11.00
N GLY A 169 4.49 15.98 -10.14
CA GLY A 169 4.84 17.26 -9.54
C GLY A 169 4.54 18.51 -10.39
N ALA A 170 3.80 18.39 -11.50
CA ALA A 170 3.47 19.52 -12.38
C ALA A 170 2.39 20.47 -11.81
N GLU A 171 1.69 20.10 -10.74
CA GLU A 171 0.41 20.70 -10.33
C GLU A 171 0.52 21.98 -9.49
N ASN A 172 1.74 22.35 -9.06
CA ASN A 172 1.96 23.50 -8.18
C ASN A 172 1.73 24.89 -8.82
N ARG A 173 1.24 24.95 -10.06
CA ARG A 173 1.06 26.23 -10.76
C ARG A 173 -0.34 26.86 -10.59
N ARG A 174 -1.35 26.12 -10.12
CA ARG A 174 -2.74 26.60 -10.10
C ARG A 174 -3.49 26.49 -8.76
N GLY A 175 -2.81 26.11 -7.67
CA GLY A 175 -3.44 26.05 -6.33
C GLY A 175 -4.51 24.96 -6.18
N SER A 176 -4.55 23.99 -7.09
CA SER A 176 -5.38 22.78 -6.96
C SER A 176 -4.81 21.85 -5.87
N CYS A 177 -5.65 20.94 -5.36
CA CYS A 177 -5.21 19.89 -4.44
C CYS A 177 -4.00 19.17 -5.05
N ASP A 178 -2.95 19.03 -4.27
CA ASP A 178 -1.73 18.36 -4.68
C ASP A 178 -2.03 16.84 -4.81
N ILE A 179 -2.26 16.38 -6.05
CA ILE A 179 -2.63 14.98 -6.36
C ILE A 179 -1.48 14.06 -5.97
N HIS A 180 -0.24 14.48 -6.19
CA HIS A 180 0.94 13.66 -5.90
C HIS A 180 1.21 13.53 -4.41
N GLU A 181 1.01 14.58 -3.61
CA GLU A 181 1.02 14.49 -2.14
C GLU A 181 -0.08 13.58 -1.62
N LEU A 182 -1.30 13.69 -2.16
CA LEU A 182 -2.41 12.83 -1.77
C LEU A 182 -2.17 11.37 -2.18
N LEU A 183 -1.63 11.13 -3.37
CA LEU A 183 -1.25 9.79 -3.80
C LEU A 183 -0.15 9.22 -2.91
N THR A 184 0.85 10.04 -2.58
CA THR A 184 1.92 9.68 -1.63
C THR A 184 1.31 9.28 -0.28
N GLU A 185 0.34 10.05 0.24
CA GLU A 185 -0.39 9.70 1.46
C GLU A 185 -1.10 8.34 1.34
N ILE A 186 -1.82 8.10 0.24
CA ILE A 186 -2.55 6.84 0.00
C ILE A 186 -1.59 5.66 0.00
N VAL A 187 -0.51 5.73 -0.78
CA VAL A 187 0.37 4.58 -0.99
C VAL A 187 1.28 4.29 0.20
N THR A 188 1.60 5.31 1.00
CA THR A 188 2.46 5.15 2.18
C THR A 188 1.70 4.77 3.45
N ARG A 189 0.38 5.00 3.52
CA ARG A 189 -0.42 4.74 4.73
C ARG A 189 -1.38 3.57 4.61
N SER A 190 -1.77 3.18 3.40
CA SER A 190 -2.71 2.07 3.18
C SER A 190 -1.96 0.80 2.84
N GLU A 191 -2.43 -0.33 3.40
CA GLU A 191 -1.97 -1.66 3.01
C GLU A 191 -2.68 -2.13 1.72
N GLY A 192 -2.25 -3.26 1.16
CA GLY A 192 -2.85 -3.87 -0.04
C GLY A 192 -2.17 -3.50 -1.37
N TRP A 193 -1.18 -2.61 -1.35
CA TRP A 193 -0.40 -2.28 -2.55
C TRP A 193 0.61 -3.38 -2.90
N THR A 194 0.75 -3.64 -4.19
CA THR A 194 1.64 -4.67 -4.73
C THR A 194 2.93 -4.06 -5.26
N VAL A 195 3.98 -4.88 -5.37
CA VAL A 195 5.27 -4.49 -5.99
C VAL A 195 5.07 -3.88 -7.38
N LEU A 196 4.11 -4.39 -8.16
CA LEU A 196 3.80 -3.83 -9.48
C LEU A 196 3.27 -2.38 -9.39
N THR A 197 2.46 -2.07 -8.39
CA THR A 197 2.03 -0.68 -8.11
C THR A 197 3.20 0.23 -7.76
N ALA A 198 4.16 -0.25 -6.97
CA ALA A 198 5.37 0.53 -6.66
C ALA A 198 6.14 0.85 -7.94
N ARG A 199 6.24 -0.11 -8.86
CA ARG A 199 6.93 0.03 -10.15
C ARG A 199 6.22 1.02 -11.08
N TRP A 200 4.88 1.00 -11.18
CA TRP A 200 4.11 1.99 -11.94
C TRP A 200 4.36 3.42 -11.46
N ILE A 201 4.29 3.63 -10.15
CA ILE A 201 4.46 4.95 -9.56
C ILE A 201 5.90 5.42 -9.74
N ALA A 202 6.88 4.56 -9.46
CA ALA A 202 8.29 4.88 -9.68
C ALA A 202 8.57 5.22 -11.14
N ARG A 203 8.03 4.45 -12.10
CA ARG A 203 8.15 4.72 -13.54
C ARG A 203 7.49 6.03 -13.93
N TRP A 204 6.32 6.33 -13.39
CA TRP A 204 5.64 7.59 -13.64
C TRP A 204 6.49 8.78 -13.21
N THR A 205 7.22 8.68 -12.09
CA THR A 205 8.13 9.75 -11.65
C THR A 205 9.35 9.96 -12.56
N THR A 206 9.63 9.05 -13.48
CA THR A 206 10.74 9.15 -14.45
C THR A 206 10.27 9.54 -15.85
N LEU A 207 8.97 9.65 -16.12
CA LEU A 207 8.47 10.09 -17.41
C LEU A 207 8.86 11.55 -17.68
N GLU A 208 8.96 11.91 -18.97
CA GLU A 208 9.28 13.25 -19.42
C GLU A 208 8.40 14.30 -18.71
N GLU A 209 8.97 15.47 -18.42
CA GLU A 209 8.34 16.57 -17.67
C GLU A 209 8.18 16.38 -16.14
N SER A 210 8.54 15.22 -15.59
CA SER A 210 8.52 14.99 -14.14
C SER A 210 9.59 15.78 -13.39
N THR A 211 9.26 16.26 -12.19
CA THR A 211 10.19 17.07 -11.39
C THR A 211 11.07 16.18 -10.48
N PRO A 212 12.42 16.28 -10.55
CA PRO A 212 13.32 15.53 -9.66
C PRO A 212 13.02 15.73 -8.17
N ALA A 213 12.59 16.94 -7.79
CA ALA A 213 12.22 17.27 -6.42
C ALA A 213 10.97 16.51 -5.94
N ALA A 214 9.94 16.35 -6.78
CA ALA A 214 8.74 15.59 -6.39
C ALA A 214 9.03 14.09 -6.28
N ARG A 215 9.94 13.56 -7.12
CA ARG A 215 10.44 12.18 -6.99
C ARG A 215 11.18 11.98 -5.67
N ALA A 216 12.05 12.91 -5.30
CA ALA A 216 12.75 12.89 -4.01
C ALA A 216 11.77 12.94 -2.82
N ARG A 217 10.72 13.79 -2.89
CA ARG A 217 9.68 13.83 -1.85
C ARG A 217 8.98 12.48 -1.66
N LEU A 218 8.65 11.80 -2.77
CA LEU A 218 8.06 10.46 -2.71
C LEU A 218 9.02 9.46 -2.05
N ALA A 219 10.31 9.50 -2.38
CA ALA A 219 11.32 8.65 -1.76
C ALA A 219 11.43 8.92 -0.24
N HIS A 220 11.49 10.18 0.20
CA HIS A 220 11.49 10.52 1.63
C HIS A 220 10.21 10.07 2.35
N ALA A 221 9.04 10.19 1.70
CA ALA A 221 7.79 9.72 2.28
C ALA A 221 7.75 8.20 2.41
N ALA A 222 8.22 7.47 1.39
CA ALA A 222 8.36 6.02 1.44
C ALA A 222 9.34 5.57 2.54
N LEU A 223 10.47 6.28 2.70
CA LEU A 223 11.42 6.05 3.78
C LEU A 223 10.79 6.29 5.15
N ALA A 224 10.09 7.42 5.35
CA ALA A 224 9.43 7.73 6.62
C ALA A 224 8.38 6.68 6.99
N ALA A 225 7.60 6.21 6.01
CA ALA A 225 6.62 5.15 6.21
C ALA A 225 7.28 3.81 6.56
N PHE A 226 8.31 3.42 5.80
CA PHE A 226 9.10 2.21 6.05
C PHE A 226 9.76 2.23 7.44
N ALA A 227 10.29 3.39 7.84
CA ALA A 227 10.97 3.59 9.11
C ALA A 227 10.01 3.68 10.31
N SER A 228 8.70 3.81 10.08
CA SER A 228 7.77 4.08 11.16
C SER A 228 7.73 2.92 12.17
N VAL A 229 7.60 3.27 13.45
CA VAL A 229 7.61 2.29 14.55
C VAL A 229 6.47 1.29 14.40
N ASN A 230 5.28 1.78 14.02
CA ASN A 230 4.10 0.95 13.80
C ASN A 230 4.32 -0.01 12.64
N GLN A 231 4.91 0.47 11.54
CA GLN A 231 5.19 -0.38 10.39
C GLN A 231 6.16 -1.49 10.81
N ILE A 232 7.32 -1.18 11.38
CA ILE A 232 8.29 -2.24 11.77
C ILE A 232 7.72 -3.22 12.82
N ALA A 233 6.87 -2.75 13.75
CA ALA A 233 6.28 -3.59 14.78
C ALA A 233 5.14 -4.47 14.26
N GLN A 234 4.22 -3.92 13.49
CA GLN A 234 2.90 -4.52 13.17
C GLN A 234 2.65 -4.68 11.67
N GLY A 235 3.40 -3.97 10.82
CA GLY A 235 3.22 -3.95 9.38
C GLY A 235 3.39 -5.32 8.75
N SER A 236 2.57 -5.58 7.74
CA SER A 236 2.66 -6.79 6.95
C SER A 236 3.99 -6.87 6.16
N PRO A 237 4.52 -8.08 5.94
CA PRO A 237 5.65 -8.33 5.04
C PRO A 237 5.46 -7.75 3.64
N GLY A 238 4.27 -7.91 3.08
CA GLY A 238 3.92 -7.43 1.75
C GLY A 238 3.98 -5.90 1.65
N HIS A 239 3.40 -5.18 2.63
CA HIS A 239 3.43 -3.73 2.61
C HIS A 239 4.84 -3.16 2.79
N HIS A 240 5.68 -3.75 3.66
CA HIS A 240 7.09 -3.32 3.72
C HIS A 240 7.86 -3.60 2.44
N THR A 241 7.58 -4.73 1.79
CA THR A 241 8.20 -5.07 0.50
C THR A 241 7.83 -4.02 -0.54
N PHE A 242 6.55 -3.64 -0.59
CA PHE A 242 6.06 -2.55 -1.41
C PHE A 242 6.79 -1.22 -1.11
N LEU A 243 6.85 -0.81 0.15
CA LEU A 243 7.51 0.45 0.56
C LEU A 243 9.00 0.47 0.23
N LEU A 244 9.70 -0.65 0.45
CA LEU A 244 11.12 -0.76 0.12
C LEU A 244 11.35 -0.68 -1.39
N VAL A 245 10.55 -1.38 -2.20
CA VAL A 245 10.66 -1.28 -3.66
C VAL A 245 10.36 0.14 -4.13
N LEU A 246 9.30 0.76 -3.63
CA LEU A 246 8.95 2.14 -3.98
C LEU A 246 10.09 3.10 -3.63
N LEU A 247 10.67 2.98 -2.43
CA LEU A 247 11.82 3.76 -1.99
C LEU A 247 13.03 3.55 -2.90
N LEU A 248 13.43 2.31 -3.17
CA LEU A 248 14.61 2.00 -3.97
C LEU A 248 14.47 2.52 -5.41
N LEU A 249 13.32 2.28 -6.05
CA LEU A 249 13.11 2.70 -7.45
C LEU A 249 12.95 4.22 -7.60
N THR A 250 12.47 4.92 -6.57
CA THR A 250 12.38 6.40 -6.59
C THR A 250 13.69 7.08 -6.18
N ALA A 251 14.51 6.42 -5.36
CA ALA A 251 15.84 6.89 -4.96
C ALA A 251 16.94 6.59 -6.01
N ALA A 252 16.77 5.55 -6.82
CA ALA A 252 17.75 5.16 -7.83
C ALA A 252 18.02 6.31 -8.83
N PRO A 253 19.29 6.56 -9.21
CA PRO A 253 19.61 7.55 -10.23
C PRO A 253 18.95 7.16 -11.57
N ILE A 254 18.40 8.14 -12.29
CA ILE A 254 17.83 7.89 -13.64
C ILE A 254 18.96 7.64 -14.64
N ASP A 255 19.99 8.47 -14.58
CA ASP A 255 21.20 8.32 -15.38
C ASP A 255 22.39 8.05 -14.45
N PRO A 256 22.94 6.83 -14.45
CA PRO A 256 24.12 6.51 -13.64
C PRO A 256 25.38 7.24 -14.11
N HIS A 257 25.43 7.73 -15.35
CA HIS A 257 26.57 8.45 -15.93
C HIS A 257 26.52 9.95 -15.66
N HIS A 258 25.34 10.48 -15.40
CA HIS A 258 25.11 11.88 -15.07
C HIS A 258 24.38 12.00 -13.73
N PRO A 259 25.06 11.73 -12.60
CA PRO A 259 24.48 12.00 -11.29
C PRO A 259 24.21 13.50 -11.22
N THR A 260 22.94 13.87 -11.35
CA THR A 260 22.55 15.26 -11.18
C THR A 260 22.88 15.64 -9.74
N THR A 261 23.67 16.70 -9.57
CA THR A 261 24.12 17.20 -8.26
C THR A 261 22.97 17.57 -7.33
N ASP A 262 21.75 17.63 -7.86
CA ASP A 262 20.56 18.13 -7.19
C ASP A 262 19.71 17.01 -6.57
N HIS A 263 20.07 15.74 -6.75
CA HIS A 263 19.36 14.66 -6.06
C HIS A 263 19.83 14.57 -4.60
N PRO A 264 18.92 14.76 -3.61
CA PRO A 264 19.29 14.66 -2.21
C PRO A 264 19.75 13.24 -1.90
N ASN A 265 20.92 13.12 -1.27
CA ASN A 265 21.45 11.84 -0.85
C ASN A 265 20.65 11.32 0.35
N ILE A 266 19.66 10.46 0.07
CA ILE A 266 18.77 9.85 1.06
C ILE A 266 19.56 9.03 2.10
N ALA A 267 20.74 8.50 1.74
CA ALA A 267 21.56 7.75 2.68
C ALA A 267 22.16 8.61 3.80
N LEU A 268 22.16 9.95 3.66
CA LEU A 268 22.56 10.89 4.70
C LEU A 268 21.38 11.37 5.57
N ASP A 269 20.15 10.99 5.23
CA ASP A 269 18.96 11.37 6.00
C ASP A 269 19.01 10.71 7.40
N PRO A 270 18.85 11.47 8.50
CA PRO A 270 18.79 10.89 9.85
C PRO A 270 17.67 9.85 10.00
N VAL A 271 16.56 9.99 9.26
CA VAL A 271 15.46 9.02 9.23
C VAL A 271 15.96 7.69 8.66
N PHE A 272 16.83 7.70 7.66
CA PHE A 272 17.43 6.49 7.08
C PHE A 272 18.31 5.77 8.09
N VAL A 273 19.19 6.48 8.78
CA VAL A 273 20.05 5.89 9.82
C VAL A 273 19.20 5.27 10.94
N ALA A 274 18.17 5.98 11.39
CA ALA A 274 17.24 5.47 12.40
C ALA A 274 16.43 4.25 11.90
N ALA A 275 16.04 4.24 10.64
CA ALA A 275 15.34 3.13 10.01
C ALA A 275 16.20 1.85 10.02
N ILE A 276 17.47 1.96 9.62
CA ILE A 276 18.40 0.83 9.62
C ILE A 276 18.57 0.28 11.04
N GLN A 277 18.85 1.15 12.01
CA GLN A 277 19.03 0.72 13.41
C GLN A 277 17.80 -0.01 13.94
N ARG A 278 16.59 0.49 13.64
CA ARG A 278 15.33 -0.13 14.06
C ARG A 278 15.08 -1.46 13.34
N SER A 279 15.33 -1.52 12.03
CA SER A 279 15.20 -2.75 11.24
C SER A 279 16.17 -3.83 11.71
N LEU A 280 17.44 -3.50 11.97
CA LEU A 280 18.45 -4.42 12.51
C LEU A 280 18.13 -4.88 13.94
N GLY A 281 17.50 -4.02 14.74
CA GLY A 281 17.01 -4.35 16.08
C GLY A 281 15.74 -5.22 16.09
N SER A 282 15.08 -5.40 14.95
CA SER A 282 13.85 -6.20 14.85
C SER A 282 14.12 -7.67 15.13
N LEU A 283 13.21 -8.31 15.87
CA LEU A 283 13.27 -9.76 16.11
C LEU A 283 12.85 -10.57 14.87
N ARG A 284 12.15 -9.93 13.92
CA ARG A 284 11.66 -10.56 12.70
C ARG A 284 12.78 -10.56 11.65
N THR A 285 13.29 -11.73 11.28
CA THR A 285 14.44 -11.88 10.36
C THR A 285 14.26 -11.14 9.05
N GLN A 286 13.07 -11.23 8.44
CA GLN A 286 12.75 -10.52 7.20
C GLN A 286 13.04 -9.01 7.28
N PHE A 287 12.67 -8.35 8.39
CA PHE A 287 12.85 -6.90 8.55
C PHE A 287 14.31 -6.52 8.70
N ARG A 288 15.08 -7.35 9.41
CA ARG A 288 16.53 -7.18 9.50
C ARG A 288 17.17 -7.27 8.13
N LEU A 289 16.85 -8.32 7.37
CA LEU A 289 17.40 -8.54 6.03
C LEU A 289 17.02 -7.42 5.05
N MET A 290 15.76 -6.98 5.08
CA MET A 290 15.30 -5.83 4.29
C MET A 290 16.00 -4.53 4.69
N GLY A 291 16.25 -4.31 5.98
CA GLY A 291 17.01 -3.16 6.47
C GLY A 291 18.48 -3.17 6.02
N MET A 292 19.11 -4.35 6.02
CA MET A 292 20.47 -4.54 5.51
C MET A 292 20.53 -4.27 4.01
N LEU A 293 19.59 -4.84 3.24
CA LEU A 293 19.49 -4.63 1.80
C LEU A 293 19.24 -3.15 1.46
N MET A 294 18.32 -2.49 2.17
CA MET A 294 18.05 -1.07 2.02
C MET A 294 19.31 -0.24 2.22
N ALA A 295 20.08 -0.53 3.28
CA ALA A 295 21.31 0.17 3.59
C ALA A 295 22.37 0.00 2.50
N GLU A 296 22.59 -1.25 2.04
CA GLU A 296 23.54 -1.57 0.98
C GLU A 296 23.20 -0.87 -0.34
N LEU A 297 21.93 -0.93 -0.78
CA LEU A 297 21.52 -0.36 -2.06
C LEU A 297 21.48 1.17 -2.04
N LEU A 298 20.88 1.80 -1.02
CA LEU A 298 20.78 3.26 -0.98
C LEU A 298 22.14 3.95 -0.81
N THR A 299 23.05 3.37 -0.02
CA THR A 299 24.43 3.86 0.04
C THR A 299 25.16 3.61 -1.28
N GLY A 300 24.91 2.48 -1.93
CA GLY A 300 25.45 2.14 -3.25
C GLY A 300 25.06 3.15 -4.33
N PHE A 301 23.82 3.66 -4.34
CA PHE A 301 23.36 4.64 -5.32
C PHE A 301 24.08 5.99 -5.26
N SER A 302 24.59 6.37 -4.08
CA SER A 302 25.25 7.67 -3.86
C SER A 302 26.77 7.56 -3.76
N ARG A 303 27.33 6.36 -4.00
CA ARG A 303 28.74 6.05 -3.82
C ARG A 303 29.57 6.64 -4.94
N LEU A 304 30.69 7.27 -4.62
CA LEU A 304 31.66 7.69 -5.63
C LEU A 304 32.49 6.47 -6.10
N PRO A 305 32.94 6.44 -7.35
CA PRO A 305 33.83 5.39 -7.84
C PRO A 305 35.06 5.24 -6.92
N GLY A 306 35.21 4.08 -6.27
CA GLY A 306 36.37 3.76 -5.42
C GLY A 306 36.15 3.82 -3.90
N ASP A 307 35.06 4.45 -3.41
CA ASP A 307 34.66 4.35 -1.99
C ASP A 307 34.45 2.89 -1.61
N PRO A 308 34.47 2.44 -0.35
CA PRO A 308 34.11 1.06 -0.01
C PRO A 308 32.58 0.81 -0.10
N THR A 309 32.18 -0.40 -0.51
CA THR A 309 30.77 -0.84 -0.46
C THR A 309 30.39 -1.11 0.99
N LEU A 310 29.25 -0.63 1.44
CA LEU A 310 28.66 -1.12 2.68
C LEU A 310 28.19 -2.55 2.45
N ASP A 311 28.92 -3.51 3.01
CA ASP A 311 28.57 -4.94 2.96
C ASP A 311 28.41 -5.45 4.40
N PHE A 312 27.30 -6.15 4.64
CA PHE A 312 27.03 -6.79 5.93
C PHE A 312 27.52 -8.24 5.99
N GLY A 313 28.09 -8.76 4.90
CA GLY A 313 28.58 -10.13 4.79
C GLY A 313 27.48 -11.18 4.73
N HIS A 314 26.23 -10.78 4.46
CA HIS A 314 25.10 -11.70 4.33
C HIS A 314 25.00 -12.19 2.89
N ASP A 315 25.11 -13.50 2.69
CA ASP A 315 25.04 -14.12 1.37
C ASP A 315 23.58 -14.34 0.94
N PHE A 316 23.01 -13.32 0.27
CA PHE A 316 21.68 -13.42 -0.35
C PHE A 316 21.64 -14.39 -1.54
N GLN A 317 22.79 -14.81 -2.09
CA GLN A 317 22.85 -15.67 -3.27
C GLN A 317 22.74 -17.16 -2.93
N ASN A 318 22.82 -17.53 -1.66
CA ASN A 318 22.70 -18.92 -1.24
C ASN A 318 21.37 -19.52 -1.74
N HIS A 319 21.44 -20.36 -2.77
CA HIS A 319 20.26 -20.92 -3.47
C HIS A 319 19.43 -21.88 -2.62
N ASN A 320 20.00 -22.37 -1.51
CA ASN A 320 19.28 -23.15 -0.49
C ASN A 320 18.69 -22.25 0.62
N GLY A 321 18.72 -20.93 0.42
CA GLY A 321 18.36 -19.92 1.40
C GLY A 321 16.88 -19.89 1.73
N ALA A 322 16.58 -19.20 2.83
CA ALA A 322 15.22 -19.00 3.31
C ALA A 322 14.42 -18.17 2.29
N PRO A 323 13.06 -18.24 2.29
CA PRO A 323 12.25 -17.44 1.37
C PRO A 323 12.53 -15.92 1.48
N GLU A 324 12.96 -15.44 2.65
CA GLU A 324 13.38 -14.06 2.87
C GLU A 324 14.66 -13.67 2.12
N ASP A 325 15.61 -14.59 1.99
CA ASP A 325 16.85 -14.36 1.22
C ASP A 325 16.52 -14.22 -0.26
N ARG A 326 15.66 -15.12 -0.77
CA ARG A 326 15.16 -15.06 -2.15
C ARG A 326 14.40 -13.76 -2.43
N LEU A 327 13.58 -13.31 -1.49
CA LEU A 327 12.88 -12.03 -1.59
C LEU A 327 13.88 -10.86 -1.68
N CYS A 328 14.89 -10.83 -0.82
CA CYS A 328 15.90 -9.77 -0.84
C CYS A 328 16.74 -9.79 -2.12
N LEU A 329 17.10 -10.98 -2.61
CA LEU A 329 17.78 -11.15 -3.89
C LEU A 329 16.92 -10.63 -5.06
N ASN A 330 15.61 -10.93 -5.06
CA ASN A 330 14.68 -10.45 -6.08
C ASN A 330 14.55 -8.92 -6.06
N ILE A 331 14.44 -8.31 -4.87
CA ILE A 331 14.42 -6.84 -4.72
C ILE A 331 15.74 -6.23 -5.20
N ARG A 332 16.88 -6.84 -4.85
CA ARG A 332 18.22 -6.42 -5.29
C ARG A 332 18.31 -6.41 -6.81
N ASN A 333 17.95 -7.51 -7.45
CA ASN A 333 17.99 -7.65 -8.91
C ASN A 333 17.09 -6.63 -9.59
N LEU A 334 15.90 -6.40 -9.06
CA LEU A 334 14.98 -5.37 -9.55
C LEU A 334 15.60 -3.96 -9.45
N ALA A 335 16.18 -3.61 -8.31
CA ALA A 335 16.76 -2.29 -8.08
C ALA A 335 18.02 -2.03 -8.94
N LEU A 336 18.86 -3.05 -9.13
CA LEU A 336 20.07 -2.95 -9.97
C LEU A 336 19.75 -2.92 -11.47
N ALA A 337 18.64 -3.52 -11.89
CA ALA A 337 18.15 -3.46 -13.26
C ALA A 337 17.37 -2.16 -13.55
N TRP A 338 17.30 -1.21 -12.62
CA TRP A 338 16.55 0.04 -12.80
C TRP A 338 17.46 1.22 -13.17
N PRO A 339 17.05 2.12 -14.08
CA PRO A 339 15.88 2.03 -14.96
C PRO A 339 16.19 1.24 -16.25
N VAL A 340 15.28 0.35 -16.64
CA VAL A 340 15.27 -0.24 -17.99
C VAL A 340 14.02 0.26 -18.69
N ASP A 341 14.20 1.06 -19.75
CA ASP A 341 13.08 1.48 -20.58
C ASP A 341 12.68 0.33 -21.52
N PRO A 342 11.41 -0.11 -21.51
CA PRO A 342 10.96 -1.06 -22.50
C PRO A 342 11.00 -0.41 -23.90
N PRO A 343 11.16 -1.21 -24.97
CA PRO A 343 10.94 -0.71 -26.32
C PRO A 343 9.56 -0.05 -26.43
N GLU A 344 9.51 1.14 -27.03
CA GLU A 344 8.31 1.99 -27.09
C GLU A 344 7.07 1.26 -27.65
N THR A 345 7.26 0.31 -28.56
CA THR A 345 6.14 -0.42 -29.17
C THR A 345 5.47 -1.42 -28.22
N ARG A 346 6.21 -2.02 -27.27
CA ARG A 346 5.72 -3.15 -26.47
C ARG A 346 4.62 -2.76 -25.48
N TRP A 347 4.75 -1.61 -24.82
CA TRP A 347 3.71 -1.17 -23.88
C TRP A 347 2.42 -0.79 -24.61
N ARG A 348 2.53 -0.23 -25.82
CA ARG A 348 1.36 0.09 -26.66
C ARG A 348 0.67 -1.17 -27.17
N GLU A 349 1.43 -2.18 -27.59
CA GLU A 349 0.92 -3.51 -27.95
C GLU A 349 0.20 -4.17 -26.77
N LEU A 350 0.75 -4.05 -25.56
CA LEU A 350 0.11 -4.54 -24.34
C LEU A 350 -1.24 -3.85 -24.12
N LEU A 351 -1.30 -2.51 -24.18
CA LEU A 351 -2.56 -1.78 -24.04
C LEU A 351 -3.58 -2.15 -25.13
N ALA A 352 -3.11 -2.42 -26.35
CA ALA A 352 -3.95 -2.91 -27.44
C ALA A 352 -4.52 -4.31 -27.16
N SER A 353 -3.74 -5.20 -26.55
CA SER A 353 -4.19 -6.54 -26.16
C SER A 353 -5.22 -6.48 -25.03
N VAL A 354 -5.00 -5.62 -24.03
CA VAL A 354 -5.93 -5.42 -22.89
C VAL A 354 -7.25 -4.83 -23.37
N ALA A 355 -7.20 -3.84 -24.29
CA ALA A 355 -8.41 -3.27 -24.89
C ALA A 355 -9.21 -4.34 -25.65
N SER A 356 -8.55 -5.13 -26.49
CA SER A 356 -9.20 -6.21 -27.26
C SER A 356 -9.81 -7.31 -26.38
N ALA A 357 -9.18 -7.62 -25.24
CA ALA A 357 -9.69 -8.61 -24.29
C ALA A 357 -10.96 -8.13 -23.57
N THR A 358 -11.14 -6.81 -23.45
CA THR A 358 -12.34 -6.24 -22.80
C THR A 358 -13.55 -6.26 -23.76
N ASP A 359 -13.32 -6.08 -25.07
CA ASP A 359 -14.37 -6.11 -26.09
C ASP A 359 -15.00 -7.51 -26.28
N THR A 360 -14.20 -8.57 -26.15
CA THR A 360 -14.69 -9.95 -26.31
C THR A 360 -15.62 -10.40 -25.19
N GLN A 361 -15.41 -9.96 -23.95
CA GLN A 361 -16.26 -10.32 -22.81
C GLN A 361 -17.69 -9.75 -22.92
N HIS A 362 -17.86 -8.61 -23.60
CA HIS A 362 -19.18 -8.00 -23.75
C HIS A 362 -20.04 -8.65 -24.84
N THR A 363 -19.45 -9.35 -25.80
CA THR A 363 -20.18 -9.91 -26.94
C THR A 363 -20.72 -11.31 -26.67
N THR A 364 -20.06 -12.11 -25.82
CA THR A 364 -20.43 -13.51 -25.55
C THR A 364 -21.54 -13.68 -24.51
N GLY A 365 -21.82 -12.67 -23.68
CA GLY A 365 -22.81 -12.74 -22.59
C GLY A 365 -24.29 -12.76 -23.02
N HIS A 366 -24.61 -12.67 -24.32
CA HIS A 366 -26.00 -12.59 -24.80
C HIS A 366 -26.49 -13.79 -25.63
N GLN A 367 -25.68 -14.84 -25.84
CA GLN A 367 -26.04 -15.88 -26.81
C GLN A 367 -26.11 -17.34 -26.28
N GLU A 368 -25.74 -17.63 -25.03
CA GLU A 368 -25.79 -18.99 -24.48
C GLU A 368 -26.75 -19.15 -23.28
N SER A 369 -28.01 -18.77 -23.47
CA SER A 369 -29.07 -19.14 -22.53
C SER A 369 -30.27 -19.74 -23.26
N ARG A 370 -30.03 -20.82 -24.00
CA ARG A 370 -31.05 -21.83 -24.33
C ARG A 370 -30.42 -23.21 -24.24
N ASP A 371 -31.08 -24.09 -23.49
CA ASP A 371 -30.84 -25.53 -23.35
C ASP A 371 -29.65 -25.98 -22.47
N ILE A 372 -29.74 -25.72 -21.16
CA ILE A 372 -29.25 -26.66 -20.15
C ILE A 372 -30.39 -27.02 -19.21
N THR A 373 -30.91 -28.23 -19.40
CA THR A 373 -31.91 -28.90 -18.56
C THR A 373 -31.38 -29.06 -17.13
N GLN A 374 -31.69 -28.10 -16.25
CA GLN A 374 -31.39 -28.17 -14.83
C GLN A 374 -32.44 -29.01 -14.08
N ARG A 375 -31.95 -30.00 -13.33
CA ARG A 375 -32.68 -30.70 -12.28
C ARG A 375 -32.98 -29.73 -11.13
N SER A 376 -34.25 -29.68 -10.73
CA SER A 376 -34.77 -28.95 -9.57
C SER A 376 -33.94 -29.12 -8.31
N THR A 377 -33.40 -28.01 -7.82
CA THR A 377 -33.31 -27.72 -6.38
C THR A 377 -34.21 -26.53 -6.12
N THR A 378 -35.29 -26.75 -5.37
CA THR A 378 -36.26 -25.75 -4.94
C THR A 378 -35.56 -24.62 -4.20
N TYR A 379 -35.49 -23.46 -4.85
CA TYR A 379 -35.11 -22.19 -4.26
C TYR A 379 -36.40 -21.50 -3.80
N THR A 380 -36.53 -21.27 -2.50
CA THR A 380 -37.65 -20.52 -1.92
C THR A 380 -37.38 -19.02 -2.06
N ASP A 381 -38.43 -18.28 -2.40
CA ASP A 381 -38.46 -16.82 -2.56
C ASP A 381 -38.10 -16.12 -1.22
N PRO A 382 -37.10 -15.21 -1.18
CA PRO A 382 -36.64 -14.58 0.06
C PRO A 382 -37.61 -13.55 0.67
N ASN A 383 -38.79 -13.31 0.09
CA ASN A 383 -39.75 -12.32 0.60
C ASN A 383 -40.95 -12.89 1.38
N GLU A 384 -40.99 -14.19 1.69
CA GLU A 384 -42.12 -14.80 2.43
C GLU A 384 -41.77 -15.35 3.82
N LEU A 385 -40.76 -14.81 4.52
CA LEU A 385 -40.49 -15.20 5.91
C LEU A 385 -41.30 -14.34 6.90
N PRO A 386 -42.23 -14.90 7.69
CA PRO A 386 -42.97 -14.16 8.71
C PRO A 386 -42.04 -13.72 9.86
N LEU A 387 -42.15 -12.45 10.25
CA LEU A 387 -41.35 -11.73 11.25
C LEU A 387 -41.38 -12.28 12.70
N SER A 388 -41.91 -13.48 12.94
CA SER A 388 -42.09 -14.05 14.29
C SER A 388 -40.97 -14.98 14.77
N GLU A 389 -39.97 -15.31 13.95
CA GLU A 389 -38.90 -16.27 14.33
C GLU A 389 -37.49 -15.69 14.46
N LEU A 390 -37.31 -14.37 14.34
CA LEU A 390 -36.05 -13.69 14.68
C LEU A 390 -35.93 -13.46 16.20
N ARG A 391 -35.82 -14.56 16.96
CA ARG A 391 -35.25 -14.52 18.31
C ARG A 391 -33.74 -14.65 18.18
N LEU A 392 -33.05 -13.52 18.24
CA LEU A 392 -31.61 -13.44 18.42
C LEU A 392 -31.24 -14.19 19.72
N THR A 393 -30.68 -15.39 19.58
CA THR A 393 -29.93 -16.02 20.66
C THR A 393 -28.70 -15.15 20.95
N PRO A 394 -28.43 -14.81 22.22
CA PRO A 394 -27.25 -14.02 22.56
C PRO A 394 -25.97 -14.76 22.13
N PRO A 395 -24.91 -14.04 21.73
CA PRO A 395 -23.69 -14.64 21.21
C PRO A 395 -23.08 -15.57 22.25
N GLY A 396 -22.97 -16.86 21.90
CA GLY A 396 -22.31 -17.87 22.73
C GLY A 396 -20.84 -17.50 22.95
N LYS A 397 -20.36 -17.73 24.18
CA LYS A 397 -18.95 -17.56 24.57
C LYS A 397 -18.05 -18.37 23.59
N PRO A 398 -16.89 -17.84 23.18
CA PRO A 398 -16.01 -18.53 22.23
C PRO A 398 -15.54 -19.87 22.82
N GLN A 399 -15.80 -20.96 22.09
CA GLN A 399 -15.34 -22.31 22.43
C GLN A 399 -13.99 -22.56 21.75
N ILE A 400 -12.96 -22.88 22.55
CA ILE A 400 -11.66 -23.33 22.07
C ILE A 400 -11.70 -24.86 22.07
N GLU A 401 -11.65 -25.48 20.90
CA GLU A 401 -11.57 -26.94 20.78
C GLU A 401 -10.15 -27.40 21.11
N VAL A 402 -10.02 -28.19 22.19
CA VAL A 402 -8.80 -28.88 22.60
C VAL A 402 -9.03 -30.38 22.44
N SER A 403 -8.00 -31.11 21.96
CA SER A 403 -8.02 -32.53 21.61
C SER A 403 -8.66 -33.46 22.65
N SER A 404 -9.22 -34.57 22.15
CA SER A 404 -10.15 -35.56 22.72
C SER A 404 -9.84 -36.21 24.09
N ASP A 405 -8.74 -35.84 24.75
CA ASP A 405 -8.25 -36.53 25.95
C ASP A 405 -8.26 -35.61 27.19
N LEU A 406 -8.82 -34.40 27.07
CA LEU A 406 -8.97 -33.43 28.15
C LEU A 406 -10.44 -33.06 28.32
N GLU A 407 -11.03 -33.36 29.47
CA GLU A 407 -12.36 -32.88 29.84
C GLU A 407 -12.35 -31.35 29.89
N ALA A 408 -13.25 -30.73 29.12
CA ALA A 408 -13.40 -29.29 29.08
C ALA A 408 -13.80 -28.79 30.47
N TYR A 409 -12.92 -28.02 31.12
CA TYR A 409 -13.29 -27.32 32.35
C TYR A 409 -14.14 -26.09 31.97
N ALA A 410 -15.33 -25.99 32.58
CA ALA A 410 -16.16 -24.82 32.43
C ALA A 410 -15.53 -23.67 33.23
N ILE A 411 -15.13 -22.61 32.53
CA ILE A 411 -14.66 -21.37 33.17
C ILE A 411 -15.87 -20.77 33.91
N SER A 412 -15.83 -20.75 35.24
CA SER A 412 -16.90 -20.14 36.03
C SER A 412 -16.82 -18.60 35.93
N ASP A 413 -17.93 -17.91 36.16
CA ASP A 413 -17.94 -16.45 36.09
C ASP A 413 -17.07 -15.82 37.21
N GLU A 414 -16.75 -16.57 38.28
CA GLU A 414 -15.75 -16.17 39.29
C GLU A 414 -14.31 -16.13 38.74
N ASP A 415 -13.92 -17.08 37.89
CA ASP A 415 -12.59 -17.10 37.27
C ASP A 415 -12.37 -15.88 36.36
N LEU A 416 -13.44 -15.46 35.66
CA LEU A 416 -13.41 -14.27 34.81
C LEU A 416 -13.26 -12.96 35.61
N GLN A 417 -13.76 -12.92 36.85
CA GLN A 417 -13.60 -11.75 37.74
C GLN A 417 -12.17 -11.62 38.29
N THR A 418 -11.41 -12.71 38.39
CA THR A 418 -10.00 -12.65 38.85
C THR A 418 -9.03 -12.16 37.76
N LEU A 419 -9.38 -12.32 36.48
CA LEU A 419 -8.54 -11.91 35.35
C LEU A 419 -8.58 -10.40 35.06
N TYR A 420 -9.59 -9.69 35.57
CA TYR A 420 -9.71 -8.25 35.47
C TYR A 420 -10.07 -7.66 36.83
N PRO A 421 -9.10 -7.23 37.67
CA PRO A 421 -9.44 -6.54 38.90
C PRO A 421 -10.26 -5.30 38.54
N ALA A 422 -11.47 -5.22 39.09
CA ALA A 422 -12.39 -4.13 38.84
C ALA A 422 -11.71 -2.79 39.17
N ARG A 423 -11.60 -1.92 38.16
CA ARG A 423 -11.14 -0.54 38.33
C ARG A 423 -12.14 0.17 39.24
N PRO A 424 -11.76 0.64 40.44
CA PRO A 424 -12.72 1.26 41.34
C PRO A 424 -13.16 2.59 40.75
N ALA A 425 -14.44 2.67 40.37
CA ALA A 425 -15.13 3.91 40.09
C ALA A 425 -15.59 4.50 41.42
N GLY A 426 -15.21 5.76 41.67
CA GLY A 426 -15.68 6.55 42.81
C GLY A 426 -14.80 6.44 44.04
N ARG A 427 -13.93 7.44 44.24
CA ARG A 427 -13.39 7.74 45.57
C ARG A 427 -13.52 9.23 45.81
N GLU A 428 -14.67 9.60 46.38
CA GLU A 428 -14.81 10.83 47.13
C GLU A 428 -13.90 10.77 48.36
N THR A 429 -13.33 11.93 48.66
CA THR A 429 -12.42 12.22 49.75
C THR A 429 -13.02 11.91 51.11
N ASN A 430 -12.38 11.05 51.90
CA ASN A 430 -12.47 11.09 53.36
C ASN A 430 -11.08 10.82 53.98
N PRO A 431 -10.59 11.65 54.91
CA PRO A 431 -9.26 11.55 55.49
C PRO A 431 -9.32 10.91 56.87
N ALA A 432 -8.95 9.64 56.99
CA ALA A 432 -8.51 9.02 58.25
C ALA A 432 -8.25 7.53 58.03
N GLU A 433 -7.11 7.17 57.44
CA GLU A 433 -6.46 5.88 57.69
C GLU A 433 -4.94 6.05 57.64
N PRO A 434 -4.21 5.27 58.44
CA PRO A 434 -2.82 5.55 58.80
C PRO A 434 -1.89 5.26 57.63
N GLU A 435 -0.94 6.17 57.43
CA GLU A 435 0.17 6.04 56.49
C GLU A 435 0.90 4.71 56.74
N LEU A 436 0.74 3.77 55.81
CA LEU A 436 1.77 2.76 55.61
C LEU A 436 2.99 3.50 55.05
N ASP A 437 4.07 3.48 55.81
CA ASP A 437 5.35 4.08 55.48
C ASP A 437 5.96 3.38 54.25
N VAL A 438 5.69 3.91 53.05
CA VAL A 438 6.24 3.43 51.76
C VAL A 438 7.69 3.92 51.55
N ALA A 439 8.30 4.57 52.55
CA ALA A 439 9.66 5.14 52.45
C ALA A 439 10.80 4.10 52.42
N GLN A 440 10.51 2.79 52.35
CA GLN A 440 11.51 1.73 52.18
C GLN A 440 11.26 0.83 50.96
N MET A 441 10.58 1.31 49.91
CA MET A 441 10.65 0.65 48.61
C MET A 441 12.06 0.81 48.04
N LYS A 442 12.90 -0.17 48.34
CA LYS A 442 14.21 -0.39 47.72
C LYS A 442 14.04 -0.23 46.21
N ASP A 443 14.77 0.69 45.60
CA ASP A 443 14.63 0.99 44.17
C ASP A 443 14.66 -0.31 43.36
N PRO A 444 13.68 -0.56 42.47
CA PRO A 444 13.60 -1.80 41.74
C PRO A 444 14.88 -1.99 40.92
N VAL A 445 15.53 -3.14 41.11
CA VAL A 445 16.78 -3.47 40.41
C VAL A 445 16.53 -3.42 38.90
N PRO A 446 17.23 -2.55 38.14
CA PRO A 446 16.99 -2.41 36.70
C PRO A 446 17.41 -3.67 35.94
N ALA A 447 16.65 -4.04 34.91
CA ALA A 447 16.96 -5.21 34.09
C ALA A 447 18.29 -5.04 33.34
N PRO A 448 19.15 -6.07 33.26
CA PRO A 448 20.42 -5.97 32.54
C PRO A 448 20.18 -5.83 31.03
N VAL A 449 20.89 -4.88 30.41
CA VAL A 449 20.79 -4.60 28.96
C VAL A 449 21.96 -5.23 28.18
N TYR A 450 23.12 -5.39 28.84
CA TYR A 450 24.35 -5.93 28.25
C TYR A 450 24.82 -7.21 28.94
N LEU A 451 25.54 -8.08 28.22
CA LEU A 451 26.11 -9.32 28.79
C LEU A 451 27.11 -9.06 29.93
N ALA A 452 27.83 -7.92 29.90
CA ALA A 452 28.70 -7.52 30.99
C ALA A 452 27.92 -7.19 32.29
N GLN A 453 26.74 -6.56 32.14
CA GLN A 453 25.84 -6.28 33.28
C GLN A 453 25.21 -7.57 33.81
N LEU A 454 24.82 -8.48 32.92
CA LEU A 454 24.36 -9.82 33.31
C LEU A 454 25.46 -10.58 34.08
N ALA A 455 26.71 -10.55 33.61
CA ALA A 455 27.83 -11.15 34.29
C ALA A 455 28.10 -10.51 35.66
N ALA A 456 27.90 -9.20 35.80
CA ALA A 456 27.99 -8.51 37.08
C ALA A 456 26.86 -8.95 38.04
N PHE A 457 25.62 -9.07 37.55
CA PHE A 457 24.47 -9.52 38.34
C PHE A 457 24.64 -10.96 38.86
N LEU A 458 25.28 -11.82 38.07
CA LEU A 458 25.54 -13.22 38.46
C LEU A 458 26.79 -13.37 39.35
N LYS A 459 27.72 -12.40 39.34
CA LYS A 459 28.90 -12.40 40.22
C LYS A 459 28.61 -11.82 41.60
N ASP A 460 27.59 -10.97 41.71
CA ASP A 460 27.15 -10.34 42.96
C ASP A 460 26.30 -11.32 43.78
N GLY A 461 26.93 -12.41 44.26
CA GLY A 461 26.26 -13.52 44.95
C GLY A 461 25.60 -13.15 46.28
N ASP A 462 25.93 -11.98 46.83
CA ASP A 462 25.37 -11.45 48.06
C ASP A 462 24.04 -10.70 47.83
N ASP A 463 23.73 -10.31 46.59
CA ASP A 463 22.48 -9.63 46.20
C ASP A 463 21.54 -10.58 45.46
N GLY A 464 20.79 -11.38 46.23
CA GLY A 464 19.87 -12.39 45.69
C GLY A 464 18.81 -11.84 44.72
N GLU A 465 18.47 -10.54 44.82
CA GLU A 465 17.51 -9.90 43.92
C GLU A 465 18.13 -9.62 42.54
N LYS A 466 19.38 -9.13 42.48
CA LYS A 466 20.14 -9.01 41.22
C LYS A 466 20.37 -10.35 40.56
N VAL A 467 20.71 -11.39 41.33
CA VAL A 467 20.90 -12.74 40.78
C VAL A 467 19.59 -13.25 40.16
N ARG A 468 18.45 -13.09 40.85
CA ARG A 468 17.14 -13.49 40.35
C ARG A 468 16.75 -12.74 39.06
N VAL A 469 16.89 -11.41 39.05
CA VAL A 469 16.61 -10.56 37.87
C VAL A 469 17.55 -10.94 36.71
N GLY A 470 18.83 -11.19 37.01
CA GLY A 470 19.82 -11.66 36.06
C GLY A 470 19.42 -12.97 35.40
N LEU A 471 19.05 -13.99 36.19
CA LEU A 471 18.63 -15.29 35.68
C LEU A 471 17.36 -15.22 34.81
N VAL A 472 16.36 -14.44 35.22
CA VAL A 472 15.12 -14.23 34.45
C VAL A 472 15.40 -13.62 33.07
N HIS A 473 16.40 -12.74 32.96
CA HIS A 473 16.73 -12.06 31.71
C HIS A 473 17.88 -12.71 30.92
N ALA A 474 18.60 -13.66 31.51
CA ALA A 474 19.79 -14.30 30.93
C ALA A 474 19.49 -14.96 29.59
N GLU A 475 18.45 -15.79 29.53
CA GLU A 475 18.09 -16.53 28.32
C GLU A 475 17.77 -15.57 27.16
N ARG A 476 16.97 -14.54 27.43
CA ARG A 476 16.57 -13.54 26.41
C ARG A 476 17.79 -12.78 25.88
N LEU A 477 18.73 -12.41 26.74
CA LEU A 477 19.98 -11.74 26.36
C LEU A 477 20.90 -12.64 25.54
N ILE A 478 21.08 -13.90 25.96
CA ILE A 478 21.93 -14.87 25.28
C ILE A 478 21.36 -15.21 23.90
N ARG A 479 20.05 -15.52 23.80
CA ARG A 479 19.39 -15.79 22.51
C ARG A 479 19.45 -14.61 21.55
N ARG A 480 19.33 -13.36 22.07
CA ARG A 480 19.46 -12.14 21.25
C ARG A 480 20.87 -11.97 20.67
N LYS A 481 21.91 -12.38 21.41
CA LYS A 481 23.32 -12.24 21.01
C LYS A 481 23.88 -13.45 20.27
N ALA A 482 23.25 -14.63 20.34
CA ALA A 482 23.75 -15.88 19.75
C ALA A 482 23.98 -15.85 18.22
N GLY A 483 23.44 -14.87 17.50
CA GLY A 483 23.66 -14.65 16.06
C GLY A 483 24.56 -13.47 15.69
N TRP A 484 25.16 -12.78 16.66
CA TRP A 484 26.08 -11.66 16.41
C TRP A 484 27.53 -12.18 16.48
N GLY A 485 28.23 -12.18 15.35
CA GLY A 485 29.51 -12.85 15.11
C GLY A 485 30.58 -12.76 16.22
N SER A 486 31.33 -13.86 16.35
CA SER A 486 32.60 -14.14 17.06
C SER A 486 32.83 -13.70 18.52
N ASP A 487 32.19 -12.68 19.05
CA ASP A 487 32.60 -12.05 20.32
C ASP A 487 32.05 -12.75 21.58
N LEU A 488 31.25 -13.81 21.43
CA LEU A 488 30.70 -14.57 22.57
C LEU A 488 31.67 -15.62 23.16
N ARG A 489 32.77 -15.94 22.47
CA ARG A 489 33.67 -17.02 22.90
C ARG A 489 34.58 -16.71 24.10
N PRO A 490 35.12 -15.49 24.34
CA PRO A 490 36.05 -15.30 25.44
C PRO A 490 35.38 -15.16 26.82
N SER A 491 34.09 -14.81 26.92
CA SER A 491 33.43 -14.51 28.21
C SER A 491 32.65 -15.69 28.83
N LEU A 492 32.40 -16.76 28.07
CA LEU A 492 31.65 -17.95 28.53
C LEU A 492 32.57 -19.14 28.79
N SER A 493 33.77 -18.90 29.32
CA SER A 493 34.68 -19.99 29.71
C SER A 493 34.05 -20.83 30.84
N PRO A 494 34.03 -22.18 30.74
CA PRO A 494 33.43 -23.09 31.75
C PRO A 494 34.09 -23.07 33.14
N SER A 495 35.09 -22.23 33.37
CA SER A 495 35.83 -22.15 34.63
C SER A 495 35.01 -21.60 35.81
N LEU A 496 33.82 -21.05 35.56
CA LEU A 496 32.93 -20.50 36.60
C LEU A 496 32.07 -21.54 37.34
N PHE A 497 32.00 -22.79 36.87
CA PHE A 497 31.19 -23.85 37.52
C PHE A 497 31.99 -24.89 38.32
N ARG A 498 33.30 -24.69 38.52
CA ARG A 498 34.19 -25.71 39.12
C ARG A 498 34.77 -25.40 40.51
N LYS A 499 34.21 -24.45 41.24
CA LYS A 499 34.62 -24.18 42.64
C LYS A 499 33.40 -24.07 43.57
N GLN A 500 32.84 -25.22 43.91
CA GLN A 500 32.06 -25.44 45.14
C GLN A 500 31.93 -26.95 45.35
N HIS A 501 33.06 -27.57 45.65
CA HIS A 501 33.19 -28.85 46.35
C HIS A 501 34.66 -28.95 46.75
N ASP A 502 34.99 -28.20 47.80
CA ASP A 502 36.02 -28.48 48.80
C ASP A 502 35.69 -27.63 50.03
#